data_AF-A0A0N7AAL2-F1
#
_entry.id   AF-A0A0N7AAL2-F1
#
_cell.length_a   1.000
_cell.length_b   1.000
_cell.length_c   1.000
_cell.angle_alpha   90.00
_cell.angle_beta   90.00
_cell.angle_gamma   90.00
#
_symmetry.space_group_name_H-M   'P 1'
#
loop_
_entity.id
_entity.type
_entity.pdbx_description
1 polymer ?
#
loop_
_entity_poly.entity_id
_entity_poly.type
_entity_poly.pdbx_seq_one_letter_code
_entity_poly.pdbx_strand_id
1 'polypeptide(L)'
;QVIIENIREVFRQKKPIFGICLGHQLLSIAAGCVTYKMRYGNRGHNQPATHRRGRCYMTSQNHGFCVDASQLPADWEVLFTNANDNSNEGVVHSVLPYFSVQFHPEHTAGPEDLECLFDVFLESVKDQINNRPYVSIKNRLTDRLTYRPSIPIVTKQPKKILILGSGGLSIGQAGEFDYSGSQAIKALKEESIQTLLINPNIATVQTSK
;
A
#
# COMPACT_ATOMS: atom_id res chain seq x y z
N GLN A 1 27.87 9.49 -15.59
CA GLN A 1 27.17 9.72 -14.29
C GLN A 1 27.96 9.03 -13.18
N VAL A 2 28.78 9.77 -12.44
CA VAL A 2 29.68 9.20 -11.41
C VAL A 2 28.92 8.43 -10.32
N ILE A 3 27.75 8.94 -9.90
CA ILE A 3 26.95 8.31 -8.84
C ILE A 3 26.44 6.92 -9.26
N ILE A 4 25.95 6.77 -10.49
CA ILE A 4 25.43 5.47 -10.97
C ILE A 4 26.55 4.42 -11.03
N GLU A 5 27.73 4.79 -11.51
CA GLU A 5 28.88 3.86 -11.51
C GLU A 5 29.29 3.48 -10.08
N ASN A 6 29.29 4.43 -9.14
CA ASN A 6 29.57 4.13 -7.74
C ASN A 6 28.56 3.14 -7.15
N ILE A 7 27.26 3.28 -7.46
CA ILE A 7 26.24 2.32 -6.99
C ILE A 7 26.49 0.93 -7.58
N ARG A 8 26.88 0.83 -8.86
CA ARG A 8 27.25 -0.45 -9.48
C ARG A 8 28.46 -1.11 -8.82
N GLU A 9 29.44 -0.32 -8.39
CA GLU A 9 30.56 -0.84 -7.58
C GLU A 9 30.09 -1.34 -6.20
N VAL A 10 29.14 -0.65 -5.57
CA VAL A 10 28.56 -1.09 -4.29
C VAL A 10 27.77 -2.40 -4.45
N PHE A 11 27.10 -2.63 -5.58
CA PHE A 11 26.41 -3.91 -5.84
C PHE A 11 27.39 -5.11 -5.76
N ARG A 12 28.65 -4.94 -6.16
CA ARG A 12 29.66 -6.02 -6.07
C ARG A 12 29.94 -6.45 -4.62
N GLN A 13 29.71 -5.57 -3.64
CA GLN A 13 29.94 -5.86 -2.22
C GLN A 13 28.83 -6.69 -1.57
N LYS A 14 27.67 -6.85 -2.22
CA LYS A 14 26.52 -7.64 -1.70
C LYS A 14 26.09 -7.28 -0.27
N LYS A 15 26.27 -6.01 0.13
CA LYS A 15 25.76 -5.46 1.41
C LYS A 15 24.31 -5.02 1.25
N PRO A 16 23.48 -4.95 2.32
CA PRO A 16 22.09 -4.52 2.18
C PRO A 16 22.01 -3.10 1.66
N ILE A 17 21.08 -2.84 0.74
CA ILE A 17 20.87 -1.51 0.15
C ILE A 17 19.39 -1.19 0.22
N PHE A 18 19.07 -0.01 0.75
CA PHE A 18 17.73 0.55 0.80
C PHE A 18 17.71 1.93 0.15
N GLY A 19 16.98 2.07 -0.97
CA GLY A 19 16.80 3.35 -1.67
C GLY A 19 15.44 3.98 -1.38
N ILE A 20 15.41 5.29 -1.14
CA ILE A 20 14.19 6.07 -0.86
C ILE A 20 14.09 7.22 -1.86
N CYS A 21 12.93 7.38 -2.50
CA CYS A 21 12.63 8.44 -3.47
C CYS A 21 13.68 8.58 -4.59
N LEU A 22 14.56 9.58 -4.55
CA LEU A 22 15.67 9.68 -5.50
C LEU A 22 16.59 8.46 -5.43
N GLY A 23 16.80 7.89 -4.25
CA GLY A 23 17.58 6.67 -4.05
C GLY A 23 16.98 5.47 -4.79
N HIS A 24 15.65 5.37 -4.87
CA HIS A 24 14.96 4.35 -5.66
C HIS A 24 15.25 4.50 -7.16
N GLN A 25 15.22 5.73 -7.68
CA GLN A 25 15.51 6.01 -9.08
C GLN A 25 16.98 5.70 -9.41
N LEU A 26 17.91 6.16 -8.57
CA LEU A 26 19.35 5.91 -8.76
C LEU A 26 19.70 4.42 -8.70
N LEU A 27 19.15 3.70 -7.73
CA LEU A 27 19.34 2.26 -7.58
C LEU A 27 18.77 1.50 -8.78
N SER A 28 17.57 1.86 -9.24
CA SER A 28 16.94 1.23 -10.40
C SER A 28 17.70 1.50 -11.70
N ILE A 29 18.18 2.74 -11.92
CA ILE A 29 19.05 3.07 -13.07
C ILE A 29 20.36 2.29 -13.02
N ALA A 30 20.98 2.17 -11.84
CA ALA A 30 22.19 1.36 -11.67
C ALA A 30 21.96 -0.12 -11.97
N ALA A 31 20.77 -0.64 -11.66
CA ALA A 31 20.32 -1.99 -12.03
C ALA A 31 20.02 -2.16 -13.53
N GLY A 32 19.92 -1.07 -14.30
CA GLY A 32 19.66 -1.10 -15.75
C GLY A 32 18.26 -0.67 -16.16
N CYS A 33 17.45 -0.14 -15.23
CA CYS A 33 16.12 0.39 -15.53
C CYS A 33 16.20 1.79 -16.16
N VAL A 34 15.09 2.22 -16.78
CA VAL A 34 14.93 3.57 -17.32
C VAL A 34 13.98 4.37 -16.43
N THR A 35 14.18 5.69 -16.36
CA THR A 35 13.25 6.61 -15.70
C THR A 35 12.65 7.58 -16.70
N TYR A 36 11.44 8.06 -16.40
CA TYR A 36 10.74 9.05 -17.20
C TYR A 36 10.17 10.16 -16.32
N LYS A 37 9.98 11.35 -16.92
CA LYS A 37 9.33 12.48 -16.25
C LYS A 37 7.82 12.28 -16.27
N MET A 38 7.20 12.36 -15.12
CA MET A 38 5.74 12.27 -14.98
C MET A 38 5.08 13.59 -15.42
N ARG A 39 3.84 13.50 -15.92
CA ARG A 39 3.07 14.70 -16.32
C ARG A 39 2.71 15.58 -15.12
N TYR A 40 2.24 14.97 -14.03
CA TYR A 40 1.81 15.67 -12.83
C TYR A 40 2.72 15.38 -11.62
N GLY A 41 3.35 14.20 -11.58
CA GLY A 41 4.12 13.73 -10.43
C GLY A 41 3.23 13.40 -9.23
N ASN A 42 3.77 12.66 -8.26
CA ASN A 42 3.03 12.31 -7.05
C ASN A 42 3.53 13.15 -5.89
N ARG A 43 2.63 13.99 -5.36
CA ARG A 43 2.91 14.94 -4.27
C ARG A 43 1.74 14.94 -3.30
N GLY A 44 1.98 14.50 -2.07
CA GLY A 44 0.97 14.50 -1.01
C GLY A 44 1.20 13.42 0.03
N HIS A 45 0.37 13.45 1.07
CA HIS A 45 0.40 12.52 2.21
C HIS A 45 -0.66 11.41 2.12
N ASN A 46 -1.38 11.36 1.01
CA ASN A 46 -2.50 10.45 0.75
C ASN A 46 -2.29 9.64 -0.53
N GLN A 47 -1.04 9.34 -0.89
CA GLN A 47 -0.76 8.56 -2.10
C GLN A 47 -0.84 7.06 -1.79
N PRO A 48 -1.74 6.29 -2.42
CA PRO A 48 -1.92 4.88 -2.14
C PRO A 48 -0.87 4.04 -2.86
N ALA A 49 -0.09 3.27 -2.10
CA ALA A 49 0.87 2.31 -2.62
C ALA A 49 0.44 0.88 -2.26
N THR A 50 0.20 0.05 -3.28
CA THR A 50 -0.19 -1.35 -3.13
C THR A 50 1.03 -2.24 -3.17
N HIS A 51 1.31 -2.93 -2.06
CA HIS A 51 2.33 -3.98 -2.02
C HIS A 51 1.91 -5.12 -2.94
N ARG A 52 2.87 -5.80 -3.58
CA ARG A 52 2.63 -6.93 -4.52
C ARG A 52 1.71 -8.05 -4.03
N ARG A 53 1.48 -8.18 -2.71
CA ARG A 53 0.55 -9.15 -2.10
C ARG A 53 -0.88 -8.62 -1.93
N GLY A 54 -1.18 -7.43 -2.43
CA GLY A 54 -2.50 -6.82 -2.48
C GLY A 54 -2.84 -5.85 -1.33
N ARG A 55 -2.00 -5.73 -0.30
CA ARG A 55 -2.24 -4.76 0.78
C ARG A 55 -1.85 -3.35 0.32
N CYS A 56 -2.80 -2.42 0.39
CA CYS A 56 -2.58 -1.01 0.13
C CYS A 56 -2.20 -0.27 1.42
N TYR A 57 -1.31 0.71 1.27
CA TYR A 57 -0.83 1.60 2.33
C TYR A 57 -0.96 3.05 1.88
N MET A 58 -1.21 3.96 2.81
CA MET A 58 -1.14 5.38 2.53
C MET A 58 0.31 5.83 2.70
N THR A 59 0.80 6.66 1.79
CA THR A 59 2.21 7.07 1.76
C THR A 59 2.38 8.56 1.52
N SER A 60 3.49 9.09 2.03
CA SER A 60 3.99 10.43 1.71
C SER A 60 4.91 10.39 0.50
N GLN A 61 4.62 11.22 -0.50
CA GLN A 61 5.37 11.27 -1.74
C GLN A 61 5.65 12.70 -2.17
N ASN A 62 6.79 12.90 -2.82
CA ASN A 62 7.16 14.15 -3.45
C ASN A 62 8.16 13.93 -4.60
N HIS A 63 7.69 13.36 -5.71
CA HIS A 63 8.55 13.10 -6.87
C HIS A 63 7.87 13.44 -8.21
N GLY A 64 8.68 13.80 -9.21
CA GLY A 64 8.24 14.11 -10.57
C GLY A 64 8.80 13.17 -11.65
N PHE A 65 9.58 12.16 -11.23
CA PHE A 65 10.14 11.13 -12.09
C PHE A 65 9.74 9.77 -11.53
N CYS A 66 9.62 8.77 -12.40
CA CYS A 66 9.27 7.40 -12.03
C CYS A 66 10.15 6.41 -12.79
N VAL A 67 10.33 5.22 -12.23
CA VAL A 67 10.98 4.08 -12.88
C VAL A 67 9.98 3.35 -13.78
N ASP A 68 10.40 3.04 -15.00
CA ASP A 68 9.60 2.21 -15.90
C ASP A 68 9.68 0.74 -15.49
N ALA A 69 8.61 0.24 -14.87
CA ALA A 69 8.51 -1.15 -14.41
C ALA A 69 8.24 -2.17 -15.54
N SER A 70 7.96 -1.73 -16.78
CA SER A 70 7.73 -2.64 -17.90
C SER A 70 9.00 -3.36 -18.39
N GLN A 71 10.17 -2.81 -18.06
CA GLN A 71 11.49 -3.30 -18.49
C GLN A 71 12.42 -3.55 -17.30
N LEU A 72 11.91 -4.16 -16.23
CA LEU A 72 12.77 -4.59 -15.12
C LEU A 72 13.73 -5.70 -15.58
N PRO A 73 15.03 -5.65 -15.18
CA PRO A 73 15.94 -6.77 -15.40
C PRO A 73 15.44 -8.04 -14.71
N ALA A 74 15.85 -9.22 -15.21
CA ALA A 74 15.30 -10.52 -14.79
C ALA A 74 15.33 -10.80 -13.28
N ASP A 75 16.32 -10.27 -12.56
CA ASP A 75 16.47 -10.48 -11.12
C ASP A 75 15.71 -9.47 -10.26
N TRP A 76 14.98 -8.52 -10.85
CA TRP A 76 14.25 -7.47 -10.14
C TRP A 76 12.73 -7.66 -10.28
N GLU A 77 12.03 -7.42 -9.18
CA GLU A 77 10.58 -7.53 -9.10
C GLU A 77 9.99 -6.21 -8.61
N VAL A 78 8.77 -5.89 -9.05
CA VAL A 78 7.98 -4.79 -8.49
C VAL A 78 7.65 -5.12 -7.03
N LEU A 79 7.90 -4.15 -6.15
CA LEU A 79 7.57 -4.26 -4.73
C LEU A 79 6.25 -3.54 -4.40
N PHE A 80 6.10 -2.31 -4.89
CA PHE A 80 4.90 -1.50 -4.74
C PHE A 80 4.47 -0.88 -6.07
N THR A 81 3.17 -0.69 -6.22
CA THR A 81 2.54 -0.01 -7.37
C THR A 81 1.54 1.02 -6.85
N ASN A 82 1.54 2.21 -7.44
CA ASN A 82 0.58 3.26 -7.09
C ASN A 82 -0.84 2.83 -7.51
N ALA A 83 -1.81 2.90 -6.60
CA ALA A 83 -3.17 2.44 -6.89
C ALA A 83 -3.98 3.42 -7.76
N ASN A 84 -3.56 4.69 -7.87
CA ASN A 84 -4.26 5.70 -8.66
C ASN A 84 -3.82 5.70 -10.12
N ASP A 85 -2.52 5.54 -10.40
CA ASP A 85 -1.96 5.73 -11.75
C ASP A 85 -1.10 4.55 -12.26
N ASN A 86 -0.95 3.49 -11.48
CA ASN A 86 -0.15 2.29 -11.78
C ASN A 86 1.36 2.55 -11.94
N SER A 87 1.86 3.71 -11.52
CA SER A 87 3.30 4.00 -11.52
C SER A 87 4.07 3.12 -10.53
N ASN A 88 5.36 2.90 -10.79
CA ASN A 88 6.20 2.11 -9.89
C ASN A 88 6.47 2.87 -8.59
N GLU A 89 6.25 2.19 -7.45
CA GLU A 89 6.44 2.75 -6.12
C GLU A 89 7.55 2.04 -5.33
N GLY A 90 8.22 1.07 -5.96
CA GLY A 90 9.30 0.32 -5.36
C GLY A 90 9.67 -0.93 -6.13
N VAL A 91 10.90 -1.37 -5.91
CA VAL A 91 11.47 -2.59 -6.51
C VAL A 91 12.26 -3.37 -5.47
N VAL A 92 12.37 -4.67 -5.67
CA VAL A 92 13.14 -5.58 -4.82
C VAL A 92 13.93 -6.55 -5.69
N HIS A 93 15.15 -6.86 -5.28
CA HIS A 93 15.94 -7.88 -5.94
C HIS A 93 15.51 -9.27 -5.46
N SER A 94 15.44 -10.23 -6.39
CA SER A 94 14.98 -11.61 -6.15
C SER A 94 15.83 -12.36 -5.13
N VAL A 95 17.16 -12.21 -5.25
CA VAL A 95 18.16 -12.91 -4.43
C VAL A 95 19.00 -11.99 -3.54
N LEU A 96 19.40 -10.79 -3.96
CA LEU A 96 20.31 -9.93 -3.19
C LEU A 96 19.54 -9.05 -2.18
N PRO A 97 20.18 -8.56 -1.09
CA PRO A 97 19.52 -7.77 -0.05
C PRO A 97 19.26 -6.32 -0.47
N TYR A 98 18.72 -6.12 -1.67
CA TYR A 98 18.45 -4.80 -2.25
C TYR A 98 16.96 -4.59 -2.40
N PHE A 99 16.49 -3.44 -1.94
CA PHE A 99 15.15 -2.98 -2.22
C PHE A 99 15.11 -1.45 -2.22
N SER A 100 14.05 -0.90 -2.78
CA SER A 100 13.84 0.54 -2.73
C SER A 100 12.36 0.88 -2.87
N VAL A 101 12.00 2.07 -2.39
CA VAL A 101 10.65 2.62 -2.45
C VAL A 101 10.70 4.05 -2.97
N GLN A 102 9.69 4.44 -3.75
CA GLN A 102 9.61 5.77 -4.35
C GLN A 102 8.99 6.80 -3.39
N PHE A 103 8.20 6.35 -2.42
CA PHE A 103 7.67 7.14 -1.32
C PHE A 103 8.65 7.30 -0.15
N HIS A 104 8.26 8.09 0.85
CA HIS A 104 9.03 8.44 2.04
C HIS A 104 8.50 7.69 3.27
N PRO A 105 9.08 6.53 3.64
CA PRO A 105 8.67 5.76 4.81
C PRO A 105 9.06 6.43 6.14
N GLU A 106 9.91 7.45 6.12
CA GLU A 106 10.24 8.32 7.27
C GLU A 106 9.20 9.41 7.54
N HIS A 107 8.11 9.44 6.75
CA HIS A 107 6.96 10.32 6.93
C HIS A 107 7.36 11.80 7.08
N THR A 108 7.00 12.45 8.18
CA THR A 108 7.39 13.82 8.56
C THR A 108 7.19 14.88 7.44
N ALA A 109 5.97 15.12 6.95
CA ALA A 109 4.65 14.72 7.48
C ALA A 109 4.03 13.51 6.77
N GLY A 110 2.91 13.01 7.29
CA GLY A 110 2.07 11.96 6.70
C GLY A 110 1.97 10.68 7.53
N PRO A 111 1.42 9.59 6.97
CA PRO A 111 1.15 8.34 7.70
C PRO A 111 2.43 7.57 8.03
N GLU A 112 2.43 6.92 9.20
CA GLU A 112 3.55 6.13 9.76
C GLU A 112 3.48 4.64 9.35
N ASP A 113 2.60 4.30 8.40
CA ASP A 113 2.23 2.94 8.00
C ASP A 113 3.41 2.02 7.59
N LEU A 114 4.52 2.60 7.14
CA LEU A 114 5.64 1.88 6.50
C LEU A 114 7.01 2.14 7.14
N GLU A 115 7.07 2.66 8.37
CA GLU A 115 8.32 2.76 9.14
C GLU A 115 9.02 1.40 9.31
N CYS A 116 8.24 0.31 9.36
CA CYS A 116 8.75 -1.06 9.47
C CYS A 116 9.72 -1.48 8.35
N LEU A 117 9.78 -0.74 7.24
CA LEU A 117 10.78 -0.95 6.20
C LEU A 117 12.21 -0.69 6.71
N PHE A 118 12.38 0.25 7.65
CA PHE A 118 13.65 0.48 8.32
C PHE A 118 14.05 -0.70 9.21
N ASP A 119 13.10 -1.32 9.92
CA ASP A 119 13.35 -2.52 10.71
C ASP A 119 13.87 -3.66 9.83
N VAL A 120 13.21 -3.91 8.69
CA VAL A 120 13.64 -4.93 7.72
C VAL A 120 15.06 -4.68 7.23
N PHE A 121 15.39 -3.42 6.91
CA PHE A 121 16.73 -3.04 6.49
C PHE A 121 17.77 -3.26 7.60
N LEU A 122 17.50 -2.77 8.81
CA LEU A 122 18.41 -2.89 9.96
C LEU A 122 18.61 -4.34 10.39
N GLU A 123 17.56 -5.17 10.37
CA GLU A 123 17.66 -6.62 10.59
C GLU A 123 18.60 -7.27 9.57
N SER A 124 18.46 -6.92 8.28
CA SER A 124 19.30 -7.46 7.21
C SER A 124 20.77 -7.06 7.41
N VAL A 125 21.04 -5.83 7.85
CA VAL A 125 22.39 -5.35 8.19
C VAL A 125 22.96 -6.10 9.39
N LYS A 126 22.18 -6.23 10.48
CA LYS A 126 22.58 -6.95 11.70
C LYS A 126 22.91 -8.41 11.40
N ASP A 127 22.12 -9.09 10.58
CA ASP A 127 22.36 -10.48 10.23
C ASP A 127 23.67 -10.66 9.44
N GLN A 128 23.95 -9.74 8.50
CA GLN A 128 25.19 -9.77 7.74
C GLN A 128 26.42 -9.48 8.61
N ILE A 129 26.34 -8.52 9.54
CA ILE A 129 27.43 -8.22 10.48
C ILE A 129 27.72 -9.42 11.39
N ASN A 130 26.67 -10.10 11.87
CA ASN A 130 26.79 -11.23 12.79
C ASN A 130 27.00 -12.59 12.09
N ASN A 131 27.23 -12.62 10.77
CA ASN A 131 27.36 -13.84 9.97
C ASN A 131 26.23 -14.86 10.19
N ARG A 132 25.00 -14.37 10.35
CA ARG A 132 23.82 -15.22 10.50
C ARG A 132 23.43 -15.85 9.16
N PRO A 133 22.67 -16.97 9.17
CA PRO A 133 22.17 -17.57 7.94
C PRO A 133 21.43 -16.57 7.06
N TYR A 134 21.67 -16.64 5.75
CA TYR A 134 21.06 -15.72 4.81
C TYR A 134 19.53 -15.87 4.79
N VAL A 135 18.83 -14.74 4.96
CA VAL A 135 17.38 -14.64 4.80
C VAL A 135 17.08 -13.64 3.69
N SER A 136 16.32 -14.07 2.69
CA SER A 136 15.93 -13.20 1.58
C SER A 136 15.18 -11.95 2.06
N ILE A 137 15.65 -10.77 1.66
CA ILE A 137 14.99 -9.50 2.00
C ILE A 137 13.57 -9.43 1.42
N LYS A 138 13.36 -10.01 0.23
CA LYS A 138 12.04 -10.15 -0.39
C LYS A 138 11.06 -10.92 0.51
N ASN A 139 11.54 -11.98 1.15
CA ASN A 139 10.74 -12.77 2.09
C ASN A 139 10.48 -11.97 3.38
N ARG A 140 11.50 -11.31 3.95
CA ARG A 140 11.33 -10.43 5.12
C ARG A 140 10.27 -9.35 4.87
N LEU A 141 10.35 -8.66 3.74
CA LEU A 141 9.36 -7.66 3.32
C LEU A 141 7.97 -8.28 3.17
N THR A 142 7.88 -9.41 2.48
CA THR A 142 6.60 -10.12 2.29
C THR A 142 5.97 -10.50 3.62
N ASP A 143 6.74 -11.07 4.55
CA ASP A 143 6.24 -11.52 5.85
C ASP A 143 5.85 -10.34 6.75
N ARG A 144 6.65 -9.27 6.79
CA ARG A 144 6.35 -8.06 7.56
C ARG A 144 5.11 -7.33 7.05
N LEU A 145 4.90 -7.28 5.75
CA LEU A 145 3.80 -6.54 5.13
C LEU A 145 2.51 -7.36 4.97
N THR A 146 2.59 -8.70 5.06
CA THR A 146 1.40 -9.55 4.94
C THR A 146 0.50 -9.39 6.15
N TYR A 147 -0.71 -8.91 5.92
CA TYR A 147 -1.75 -8.89 6.96
C TYR A 147 -2.30 -10.30 7.19
N ARG A 148 -2.33 -10.72 8.45
CA ARG A 148 -2.95 -11.98 8.89
C ARG A 148 -4.12 -11.61 9.79
N PRO A 149 -5.38 -11.73 9.33
CA PRO A 149 -6.52 -11.41 10.17
C PRO A 149 -6.62 -12.44 11.31
N SER A 150 -6.99 -11.99 12.49
CA SER A 150 -7.23 -12.86 13.65
C SER A 150 -8.44 -13.79 13.44
N ILE A 151 -9.37 -13.38 12.57
CA ILE A 151 -10.58 -14.12 12.22
C ILE A 151 -10.63 -14.24 10.68
N PRO A 152 -10.92 -15.43 10.12
CA PRO A 152 -11.04 -15.58 8.67
C PRO A 152 -12.07 -14.60 8.08
N ILE A 153 -11.67 -13.90 7.02
CA ILE A 153 -12.56 -12.99 6.30
C ILE A 153 -13.61 -13.84 5.57
N VAL A 154 -14.89 -13.62 5.87
CA VAL A 154 -16.00 -14.29 5.19
C VAL A 154 -16.11 -13.71 3.78
N THR A 155 -15.76 -14.50 2.77
CA THR A 155 -15.83 -14.09 1.35
C THR A 155 -17.15 -14.47 0.68
N LYS A 156 -18.01 -15.24 1.36
CA LYS A 156 -19.30 -15.67 0.81
C LYS A 156 -20.28 -14.52 0.83
N GLN A 157 -20.72 -14.10 -0.36
CA GLN A 157 -21.74 -13.07 -0.52
C GLN A 157 -23.08 -13.54 0.07
N PRO A 158 -23.70 -12.77 0.99
CA PRO A 158 -25.02 -13.09 1.51
C PRO A 158 -26.10 -12.80 0.46
N LYS A 159 -27.14 -13.63 0.41
CA LYS A 159 -28.29 -13.40 -0.50
C LYS A 159 -29.26 -12.34 0.02
N LYS A 160 -29.32 -12.17 1.35
CA LYS A 160 -30.25 -11.27 2.04
C LYS A 160 -29.61 -10.72 3.30
N ILE A 161 -29.79 -9.43 3.55
CA ILE A 161 -29.32 -8.72 4.75
C ILE A 161 -30.48 -7.99 5.42
N LEU A 162 -30.54 -8.09 6.75
CA LEU A 162 -31.40 -7.27 7.59
C LEU A 162 -30.62 -6.01 8.03
N ILE A 163 -31.17 -4.83 7.78
CA ILE A 163 -30.64 -3.53 8.22
C ILE A 163 -31.53 -3.02 9.34
N LEU A 164 -30.91 -2.63 10.45
CA LEU A 164 -31.59 -2.01 11.58
C LEU A 164 -31.43 -0.49 11.46
N GLY A 165 -32.56 0.21 11.35
CA GLY A 165 -32.61 1.66 11.28
C GLY A 165 -32.39 2.32 12.65
N SER A 166 -32.53 3.65 12.67
CA SER A 166 -32.25 4.52 13.82
C SER A 166 -33.08 4.23 15.06
N GLY A 167 -34.27 3.64 14.92
CA GLY A 167 -35.17 3.48 16.06
C GLY A 167 -35.99 4.75 16.30
N GLY A 168 -36.49 4.95 17.52
CA GLY A 168 -37.16 6.19 17.92
C GLY A 168 -36.21 7.38 18.03
N LEU A 169 -36.77 8.60 18.04
CA LEU A 169 -35.99 9.83 18.19
C LEU A 169 -35.47 9.96 19.63
N SER A 170 -34.18 9.72 19.85
CA SER A 170 -33.48 10.06 21.09
C SER A 170 -32.64 11.33 20.91
N ILE A 171 -32.47 12.12 21.96
CA ILE A 171 -31.60 13.31 21.93
C ILE A 171 -30.17 12.85 21.58
N GLY A 172 -29.61 13.42 20.52
CA GLY A 172 -28.27 13.06 20.00
C GLY A 172 -28.26 11.95 18.94
N GLN A 173 -29.37 11.26 18.68
CA GLN A 173 -29.52 10.27 17.60
C GLN A 173 -30.21 10.86 16.35
N ALA A 174 -29.78 12.05 15.94
CA ALA A 174 -30.36 12.76 14.77
C ALA A 174 -30.21 11.96 13.46
N GLY A 175 -30.67 12.53 12.34
CA GLY A 175 -30.79 11.88 11.02
C GLY A 175 -29.51 11.30 10.37
N GLU A 176 -28.36 11.29 11.04
CA GLU A 176 -27.11 10.65 10.58
C GLU A 176 -27.30 9.16 10.25
N PHE A 177 -28.06 8.47 11.10
CA PHE A 177 -28.41 7.06 10.89
C PHE A 177 -29.30 6.88 9.66
N ASP A 178 -30.16 7.87 9.36
CA ASP A 178 -31.06 7.81 8.22
C ASP A 178 -30.28 7.83 6.90
N TYR A 179 -29.27 8.70 6.81
CA TYR A 179 -28.37 8.75 5.65
C TYR A 179 -27.49 7.50 5.56
N SER A 180 -26.92 7.05 6.68
CA SER A 180 -26.02 5.88 6.71
C SER A 180 -26.73 4.60 6.26
N GLY A 181 -27.95 4.35 6.76
CA GLY A 181 -28.72 3.17 6.33
C GLY A 181 -29.16 3.24 4.87
N SER A 182 -29.49 4.43 4.35
CA SER A 182 -29.80 4.63 2.93
C SER A 182 -28.59 4.33 2.03
N GLN A 183 -27.38 4.76 2.43
CA GLN A 183 -26.15 4.42 1.71
C GLN A 183 -25.84 2.92 1.77
N ALA A 184 -26.09 2.26 2.92
CA ALA A 184 -25.94 0.82 3.04
C ALA A 184 -26.91 0.07 2.10
N ILE A 185 -28.18 0.49 2.00
CA ILE A 185 -29.14 -0.08 1.05
C ILE A 185 -28.66 0.11 -0.40
N LYS A 186 -28.15 1.30 -0.74
CA LYS A 186 -27.62 1.58 -2.07
C LYS A 186 -26.47 0.64 -2.43
N ALA A 187 -25.46 0.53 -1.56
CA ALA A 187 -24.30 -0.35 -1.79
C ALA A 187 -24.72 -1.83 -1.93
N LEU A 188 -25.62 -2.30 -1.08
CA LEU A 188 -26.11 -3.68 -1.15
C LEU A 188 -26.93 -3.95 -2.43
N LYS A 189 -27.67 -2.95 -2.91
CA LYS A 189 -28.42 -3.04 -4.16
C LYS A 189 -27.50 -3.08 -5.38
N GLU A 190 -26.42 -2.29 -5.38
CA GLU A 190 -25.38 -2.33 -6.43
C GLU A 190 -24.74 -3.73 -6.53
N GLU A 191 -24.61 -4.42 -5.40
CA GLU A 191 -24.11 -5.80 -5.31
C GLU A 191 -25.19 -6.89 -5.50
N SER A 192 -26.42 -6.53 -5.91
CA SER A 192 -27.55 -7.45 -6.09
C SER A 192 -27.95 -8.26 -4.83
N ILE A 193 -27.73 -7.69 -3.64
CA ILE A 193 -28.10 -8.29 -2.36
C ILE A 193 -29.48 -7.81 -1.93
N GLN A 194 -30.37 -8.72 -1.54
CA GLN A 194 -31.70 -8.36 -1.06
C GLN A 194 -31.62 -7.72 0.34
N THR A 195 -32.27 -6.57 0.53
CA THR A 195 -32.28 -5.87 1.83
C THR A 195 -33.66 -5.90 2.48
N LEU A 196 -33.72 -6.17 3.79
CA LEU A 196 -34.88 -5.95 4.64
C LEU A 196 -34.52 -4.84 5.64
N LEU A 197 -35.27 -3.74 5.69
CA LEU A 197 -35.06 -2.65 6.64
C LEU A 197 -36.11 -2.70 7.75
N ILE A 198 -35.70 -2.55 9.00
CA ILE A 198 -36.60 -2.30 10.14
C ILE A 198 -36.27 -0.93 10.71
N ASN A 199 -37.21 0.02 10.61
CA ASN A 199 -37.13 1.30 11.29
C ASN A 199 -38.52 1.70 11.85
N PRO A 200 -38.67 1.83 13.18
CA PRO A 200 -39.93 2.23 13.80
C PRO A 200 -40.23 3.73 13.70
N ASN A 201 -39.26 4.58 13.34
CA ASN A 201 -39.48 6.01 13.15
C ASN A 201 -40.17 6.26 11.81
N ILE A 202 -41.48 6.49 11.83
CA ILE A 202 -42.29 6.76 10.63
C ILE A 202 -41.89 8.03 9.87
N ALA A 203 -41.21 8.98 10.54
CA ALA A 203 -40.75 10.22 9.92
C ALA A 203 -39.35 10.10 9.28
N THR A 204 -38.75 8.90 9.25
CA THR A 204 -37.44 8.68 8.65
C THR A 204 -37.46 8.84 7.13
N VAL A 205 -36.39 9.41 6.58
CA VAL A 205 -36.17 9.44 5.12
C VAL A 205 -35.78 8.05 4.57
N GLN A 206 -35.34 7.10 5.41
CA GLN A 206 -34.93 5.76 4.98
C GLN A 206 -36.05 4.94 4.33
N THR A 207 -37.30 5.21 4.73
CA THR A 207 -38.48 4.54 4.21
C THR A 207 -39.27 5.41 3.22
N SER A 208 -38.77 6.62 2.92
CA SER A 208 -39.31 7.44 1.85
C SER A 208 -38.99 6.79 0.50
N LYS A 209 -39.98 6.78 -0.40
CA LYS A 209 -39.83 6.23 -1.76
C LYS A 209 -38.95 7.10 -2.64
#